data_AF-A0A1F9WGJ9-F1
#
_entry.id   AF-A0A1F9WGJ9-F1
#
_cell.length_a   1.000
_cell.length_b   1.000
_cell.length_c   1.000
_cell.angle_alpha   90.00
_cell.angle_beta   90.00
_cell.angle_gamma   90.00
#
_symmetry.space_group_name_H-M   'P 1'
#
loop_
_entity.id
_entity.type
_entity.pdbx_description
1 polymer ?
#
loop_
_entity_poly.entity_id
_entity_poly.type
_entity_poly.pdbx_seq_one_letter_code
_entity_poly.pdbx_strand_id
1 'polypeptide(L)'
;MRDFAVRFLASGGFISHIPARLTGFKKFTGSGFAGTLLALLLVPLLPEKQTSFALFLLFFLPFSIWIAGMAETSYATHDDPRIVIDEISGYWAAILFMEHTLPNLLCAFILFRILDTLKPWPIKKLETSLSGGFGIIMDDALAGLEANLLTRLATTIPMKLFLGALSLLFLTLPANAQLLGVIPAPSTATASDLSTAADAARQDKAGPSKPAAYDTGKVPLSGIVLMPTAYLGRGKNTIGLGLDINAAYYIGRLYGKNSYYWTIEKKNYLDRVGLWLLSADTKMQIQTEGTWRPAMAAGVQGILQFRDAPQPALNQSVTLSQKLDSKTNSSYANAYIALTKRLHPKFLVNAGYSDGDMPKVIYSLSEFLSKQAINIARNNPDTTATVQIPTGMIFGGFMWLPKKDSPIGMEIMVPQGAPQSPKLINLHLGTLLKLNFEVSYLTYKGGWDLLGMFQFRYNYLPR
;
A
#
# COMPACT_ATOMS: atom_id res chain seq x y z
N MET A 1 -25.08 -31.18 13.55
CA MET A 1 -23.93 -30.72 14.35
C MET A 1 -22.59 -30.94 13.66
N ARG A 2 -22.31 -32.13 13.11
CA ARG A 2 -21.05 -32.44 12.39
C ARG A 2 -20.75 -31.45 11.24
N ASP A 3 -21.70 -31.23 10.34
CA ASP A 3 -21.52 -30.30 9.20
C ASP A 3 -21.31 -28.85 9.64
N PHE A 4 -21.95 -28.45 10.75
CA PHE A 4 -21.75 -27.11 11.30
C PHE A 4 -20.32 -26.93 11.80
N ALA A 5 -19.80 -27.88 12.57
CA ALA A 5 -18.43 -27.84 13.10
C ALA A 5 -17.38 -27.85 11.98
N VAL A 6 -17.57 -28.70 10.97
CA VAL A 6 -16.68 -28.77 9.79
C VAL A 6 -16.68 -27.44 9.05
N ARG A 7 -17.85 -26.88 8.75
CA ARG A 7 -17.97 -25.59 8.06
C ARG A 7 -17.39 -24.47 8.90
N PHE A 8 -17.61 -24.46 10.22
CA PHE A 8 -17.03 -23.47 11.13
C PHE A 8 -15.49 -23.49 11.08
N LEU A 9 -14.89 -24.68 11.19
CA LEU A 9 -13.43 -24.83 11.18
C LEU A 9 -12.82 -24.50 9.81
N ALA A 10 -13.36 -25.06 8.73
CA ALA A 10 -12.87 -24.85 7.38
C ALA A 10 -12.96 -23.38 6.93
N SER A 11 -13.94 -22.64 7.45
CA SER A 11 -14.17 -21.23 7.10
C SER A 11 -13.48 -20.22 8.03
N GLY A 12 -12.64 -20.67 8.96
CA GLY A 12 -12.00 -19.80 9.94
C GLY A 12 -13.00 -19.13 10.87
N GLY A 13 -13.95 -19.88 11.41
CA GLY A 13 -15.02 -19.35 12.27
C GLY A 13 -16.06 -18.53 11.50
N PHE A 14 -16.36 -18.91 10.26
CA PHE A 14 -17.20 -18.18 9.30
C PHE A 14 -16.65 -16.83 8.84
N ILE A 15 -15.38 -16.53 9.09
CA ILE A 15 -14.78 -15.27 8.62
C ILE A 15 -14.80 -15.16 7.10
N SER A 16 -14.63 -16.29 6.40
CA SER A 16 -14.69 -16.34 4.93
C SER A 16 -16.10 -16.05 4.36
N HIS A 17 -17.15 -16.18 5.19
CA HIS A 17 -18.53 -15.94 4.79
C HIS A 17 -18.89 -14.46 4.78
N ILE A 18 -18.17 -13.62 5.54
CA ILE A 18 -18.38 -12.17 5.56
C ILE A 18 -18.13 -11.56 4.18
N PRO A 19 -16.93 -11.70 3.56
CA PRO A 19 -16.70 -11.19 2.21
C PRO A 19 -17.55 -11.93 1.17
N ALA A 20 -17.76 -13.25 1.31
CA ALA A 20 -18.52 -14.03 0.35
C ALA A 20 -20.02 -13.68 0.31
N ARG A 21 -20.66 -13.34 1.45
CA ARG A 21 -22.06 -12.86 1.49
C ARG A 21 -22.22 -11.50 0.81
N LEU A 22 -21.20 -10.66 0.84
CA LEU A 22 -21.24 -9.31 0.27
C LEU A 22 -20.92 -9.26 -1.22
N THR A 23 -20.12 -10.21 -1.72
CA THR A 23 -19.58 -10.22 -3.10
C THR A 23 -20.10 -11.37 -3.97
N GLY A 24 -20.84 -12.32 -3.38
CA GLY A 24 -21.30 -13.56 -4.02
C GLY A 24 -20.26 -14.69 -3.88
N PHE A 25 -20.69 -15.95 -3.85
CA PHE A 25 -19.80 -17.11 -3.70
C PHE A 25 -19.05 -17.43 -5.01
N LYS A 26 -18.11 -16.58 -5.42
CA LYS A 26 -17.21 -16.78 -6.57
C LYS A 26 -15.75 -16.81 -6.11
N LYS A 27 -14.82 -17.35 -6.92
CA LYS A 27 -13.38 -17.21 -6.64
C LYS A 27 -12.96 -15.73 -6.68
N PHE A 28 -12.00 -15.31 -5.83
CA PHE A 28 -11.46 -13.95 -5.69
C PHE A 28 -12.35 -12.89 -5.01
N THR A 29 -13.16 -13.30 -4.04
CA THR A 29 -14.10 -12.46 -3.27
C THR A 29 -13.48 -11.73 -2.07
N GLY A 30 -12.20 -11.98 -1.77
CA GLY A 30 -11.53 -11.53 -0.54
C GLY A 30 -11.61 -12.53 0.62
N SER A 31 -12.24 -13.70 0.42
CA SER A 31 -12.28 -14.78 1.41
C SER A 31 -10.89 -15.29 1.77
N GLY A 32 -10.01 -15.51 0.79
CA GLY A 32 -8.61 -15.89 1.03
C GLY A 32 -7.85 -14.86 1.87
N PHE A 33 -7.95 -13.57 1.52
CA PHE A 33 -7.37 -12.50 2.33
C PHE A 33 -7.89 -12.49 3.77
N ALA A 34 -9.20 -12.70 3.98
CA ALA A 34 -9.78 -12.80 5.31
C ALA A 34 -9.22 -14.01 6.09
N GLY A 35 -8.99 -15.13 5.41
CA GLY A 35 -8.31 -16.31 5.96
C GLY A 35 -6.87 -16.02 6.37
N THR A 36 -6.06 -15.45 5.47
CA THR A 36 -4.66 -15.07 5.76
C THR A 36 -4.59 -14.01 6.87
N LEU A 37 -5.51 -13.04 6.89
CA LEU A 37 -5.59 -12.02 7.93
C LEU A 37 -5.95 -12.63 9.28
N LEU A 38 -6.89 -13.58 9.31
CA LEU A 38 -7.19 -14.35 10.52
C LEU A 38 -5.94 -15.10 10.99
N ALA A 39 -5.22 -15.75 10.08
CA ALA A 39 -4.00 -16.48 10.39
C ALA A 39 -2.95 -15.58 11.06
N LEU A 40 -2.78 -14.35 10.55
CA LEU A 40 -1.93 -13.31 11.15
C LEU A 40 -2.42 -12.90 12.55
N LEU A 41 -3.72 -12.67 12.73
CA LEU A 41 -4.31 -12.30 14.02
C LEU A 41 -4.20 -13.42 15.07
N LEU A 42 -4.14 -14.68 14.64
CA LEU A 42 -3.99 -15.84 15.51
C LEU A 42 -2.54 -16.15 15.89
N VAL A 43 -1.54 -15.49 15.28
CA VAL A 43 -0.11 -15.69 15.60
C VAL A 43 0.22 -15.60 17.10
N PRO A 44 -0.35 -14.67 17.89
CA PRO A 44 -0.10 -14.59 19.33
C PRO A 44 -0.58 -15.82 20.12
N LEU A 45 -1.48 -16.63 19.57
CA LEU A 45 -1.96 -17.86 20.19
C LEU A 45 -1.10 -19.09 19.84
N LEU A 46 -0.13 -18.93 18.93
CA LEU A 46 0.76 -20.00 18.51
C LEU A 46 1.89 -20.19 19.53
N PRO A 47 2.49 -21.40 19.62
CA PRO A 47 3.61 -21.63 20.51
C PRO A 47 4.79 -20.68 20.21
N GLU A 48 5.29 -19.97 21.23
CA GLU A 48 6.39 -19.00 21.04
C GLU A 48 7.71 -19.68 20.65
N LYS A 49 7.98 -20.87 21.20
CA LYS A 49 9.19 -21.64 20.90
C LYS A 49 9.08 -22.25 19.50
N GLN A 50 10.03 -21.93 18.62
CA GLN A 50 10.04 -22.37 17.23
C GLN A 50 9.89 -23.89 17.05
N THR A 51 10.51 -24.70 17.92
CA THR A 51 10.37 -26.16 17.88
C THR A 51 8.94 -26.61 18.24
N SER A 52 8.30 -25.96 19.21
CA SER A 52 6.93 -26.26 19.59
C SER A 52 5.95 -25.81 18.52
N PHE A 53 6.23 -24.68 17.85
CA PHE A 53 5.44 -24.23 16.71
C PHE A 53 5.57 -25.19 15.51
N ALA A 54 6.78 -25.67 15.21
CA ALA A 54 6.98 -26.67 14.16
C ALA A 54 6.24 -27.98 14.45
N LEU A 55 6.27 -28.46 15.70
CA LEU A 55 5.48 -29.63 16.12
C LEU A 55 3.97 -29.37 16.01
N PHE A 56 3.50 -28.20 16.44
CA PHE A 56 2.11 -27.81 16.27
C PHE A 56 1.69 -27.84 14.80
N LEU A 57 2.49 -27.22 13.91
CA LEU A 57 2.19 -27.17 12.48
C LEU A 57 2.22 -28.57 11.83
N LEU A 58 3.13 -29.45 12.30
CA LEU A 58 3.22 -30.84 11.87
C LEU A 58 1.92 -31.62 12.14
N PHE A 59 1.24 -31.37 13.27
CA PHE A 59 -0.06 -31.98 13.58
C PHE A 59 -1.24 -31.21 12.98
N PHE A 60 -1.10 -29.90 12.84
CA PHE A 60 -2.14 -29.05 12.27
C PHE A 60 -2.35 -29.31 10.78
N LEU A 61 -1.30 -29.54 10.00
CA LEU A 61 -1.42 -29.80 8.55
C LEU A 61 -2.29 -31.04 8.21
N PRO A 62 -2.07 -32.23 8.81
CA PRO A 62 -2.96 -33.38 8.64
C PRO A 62 -4.41 -33.09 9.09
N PHE A 63 -4.57 -32.34 10.18
CA PHE A 63 -5.88 -31.92 10.66
C PHE A 63 -6.58 -31.01 9.65
N SER A 64 -5.88 -30.02 9.09
CA SER A 64 -6.38 -29.13 8.04
C SER A 64 -6.78 -29.89 6.79
N ILE A 65 -5.99 -30.89 6.37
CA ILE A 65 -6.29 -31.74 5.22
C ILE A 65 -7.60 -32.51 5.44
N TRP A 66 -7.75 -33.09 6.63
CA TRP A 66 -8.96 -33.81 7.01
C TRP A 66 -10.19 -32.89 7.03
N ILE A 67 -10.09 -31.72 7.64
CA ILE A 67 -11.18 -30.73 7.69
C ILE A 67 -11.53 -30.19 6.29
N ALA A 68 -10.54 -29.90 5.45
CA ALA A 68 -10.76 -29.44 4.09
C ALA A 68 -11.50 -30.51 3.25
N GLY A 69 -11.07 -31.77 3.30
CA GLY A 69 -11.76 -32.85 2.57
C GLY A 69 -13.19 -33.09 3.05
N MET A 70 -13.44 -32.98 4.36
CA MET A 70 -14.81 -33.00 4.90
C MET A 70 -15.64 -31.80 4.45
N ALA A 71 -15.03 -30.62 4.35
CA ALA A 71 -15.71 -29.39 3.94
C ALA A 71 -16.10 -29.41 2.46
N GLU A 72 -15.25 -29.94 1.58
CA GLU A 72 -15.59 -30.14 0.15
C GLU A 72 -16.84 -31.00 -0.01
N THR A 73 -16.92 -32.10 0.75
CA THR A 73 -18.10 -32.97 0.77
C THR A 73 -19.32 -32.23 1.31
N SER A 74 -19.16 -31.44 2.37
CA SER A 74 -20.25 -30.68 2.99
C SER A 74 -20.77 -29.53 2.12
N TYR A 75 -19.91 -28.91 1.31
CA TYR A 75 -20.28 -27.83 0.38
C TYR A 75 -20.72 -28.36 -1.00
N ALA A 76 -20.62 -29.67 -1.24
CA ALA A 76 -20.95 -30.33 -2.51
C ALA A 76 -20.27 -29.67 -3.73
N THR A 77 -19.11 -29.05 -3.50
CA THR A 77 -18.35 -28.28 -4.49
C THR A 77 -16.87 -28.52 -4.24
N HIS A 78 -16.12 -28.83 -5.28
CA HIS A 78 -14.66 -28.98 -5.21
C HIS A 78 -14.02 -27.59 -5.13
N ASP A 79 -13.09 -27.39 -4.18
CA ASP A 79 -12.37 -26.11 -4.02
C ASP A 79 -13.31 -24.89 -3.84
N ASP A 80 -14.14 -24.97 -2.80
CA ASP A 80 -15.08 -23.91 -2.45
C ASP A 80 -14.36 -22.70 -1.83
N PRO A 81 -14.59 -21.46 -2.32
CA PRO A 81 -13.90 -20.25 -1.86
C PRO A 81 -14.15 -19.89 -0.38
N ARG A 82 -15.05 -20.60 0.30
CA ARG A 82 -15.28 -20.46 1.75
C ARG A 82 -14.29 -21.27 2.59
N ILE A 83 -13.63 -22.26 2.01
CA ILE A 83 -12.57 -23.00 2.67
C ILE A 83 -11.35 -22.06 2.68
N VAL A 84 -10.88 -21.71 3.88
CA VAL A 84 -9.74 -20.80 4.10
C VAL A 84 -8.75 -21.38 5.12
N ILE A 85 -8.91 -22.65 5.47
CA ILE A 85 -8.02 -23.36 6.40
C ILE A 85 -6.68 -23.73 5.72
N ASP A 86 -6.69 -23.87 4.40
CA ASP A 86 -5.53 -23.83 3.51
C ASP A 86 -4.75 -22.53 3.67
N GLU A 87 -5.42 -21.39 3.56
CA GLU A 87 -4.82 -20.06 3.66
C GLU A 87 -4.19 -19.81 5.04
N ILE A 88 -4.84 -20.32 6.10
CA ILE A 88 -4.32 -20.27 7.47
C ILE A 88 -3.07 -21.15 7.59
N SER A 89 -3.13 -22.38 7.08
CA SER A 89 -2.03 -23.33 7.13
C SER A 89 -0.82 -22.85 6.32
N GLY A 90 -1.06 -22.29 5.13
CA GLY A 90 -0.04 -21.72 4.25
C GLY A 90 0.66 -20.51 4.85
N TYR A 91 -0.09 -19.58 5.44
CA TYR A 91 0.52 -18.44 6.13
C TYR A 91 1.36 -18.86 7.35
N TRP A 92 0.89 -19.85 8.13
CA TRP A 92 1.69 -20.37 9.25
C TRP A 92 2.96 -21.09 8.79
N ALA A 93 2.92 -21.78 7.64
CA ALA A 93 4.13 -22.28 6.99
C ALA A 93 5.07 -21.13 6.55
N ALA A 94 4.51 -20.00 6.09
CA ALA A 94 5.28 -18.82 5.68
C ALA A 94 6.10 -18.18 6.81
N ILE A 95 5.69 -18.34 8.07
CA ILE A 95 6.38 -17.77 9.23
C ILE A 95 7.17 -18.83 10.03
N LEU A 96 7.20 -20.08 9.56
CA LEU A 96 7.86 -21.18 10.25
C LEU A 96 9.36 -20.91 10.49
N PHE A 97 9.83 -21.22 11.70
CA PHE A 97 11.21 -21.00 12.17
C PHE A 97 11.71 -19.54 12.05
N MET A 98 10.82 -18.56 11.99
CA MET A 98 11.17 -17.15 11.98
C MET A 98 10.91 -16.51 13.34
N GLU A 99 11.58 -15.40 13.63
CA GLU A 99 11.14 -14.55 14.72
C GLU A 99 9.84 -13.85 14.31
N HIS A 100 8.81 -13.92 15.15
CA HIS A 100 7.50 -13.28 14.93
C HIS A 100 7.54 -11.76 15.16
N THR A 101 8.50 -11.09 14.52
CA THR A 101 8.56 -9.63 14.46
C THR A 101 7.59 -9.12 13.39
N LEU A 102 7.00 -7.95 13.58
CA LEU A 102 6.03 -7.42 12.62
C LEU A 102 6.58 -7.28 11.18
N PRO A 103 7.84 -6.84 10.95
CA PRO A 103 8.40 -6.82 9.60
C PRO A 103 8.41 -8.20 8.95
N ASN A 104 8.77 -9.24 9.70
CA ASN A 104 8.78 -10.62 9.22
C ASN A 104 7.37 -11.10 8.92
N LEU A 105 6.42 -10.86 9.83
CA LEU A 105 5.03 -11.27 9.68
C LEU A 105 4.35 -10.59 8.47
N LEU A 106 4.58 -9.28 8.29
CA LEU A 106 4.03 -8.51 7.16
C LEU A 106 4.71 -8.86 5.84
N CYS A 107 6.04 -9.03 5.84
CA CYS A 107 6.76 -9.42 4.63
C CYS A 107 6.34 -10.82 4.19
N ALA A 108 6.23 -11.77 5.12
CA ALA A 108 5.68 -13.11 4.87
C ALA A 108 4.23 -13.02 4.39
N PHE A 109 3.41 -12.13 4.96
CA PHE A 109 2.00 -11.96 4.55
C PHE A 109 1.90 -11.52 3.08
N ILE A 110 2.65 -10.49 2.70
CA ILE A 110 2.66 -9.97 1.33
C ILE A 110 3.20 -11.02 0.36
N LEU A 111 4.36 -11.62 0.68
CA LEU A 111 5.00 -12.62 -0.18
C LEU A 111 4.13 -13.87 -0.35
N PHE A 112 3.55 -14.38 0.74
CA PHE A 112 2.60 -15.49 0.70
C PHE A 112 1.41 -15.19 -0.21
N ARG A 113 0.74 -14.04 -0.02
CA ARG A 113 -0.42 -13.66 -0.87
C ARG A 113 -0.05 -13.54 -2.35
N ILE A 114 1.14 -13.02 -2.65
CA ILE A 114 1.63 -12.92 -4.03
C ILE A 114 1.86 -14.32 -4.60
N LEU A 115 2.54 -15.21 -3.87
CA LEU A 115 2.89 -16.55 -4.33
C LEU A 115 1.69 -17.48 -4.45
N ASP A 116 0.78 -17.46 -3.48
CA ASP A 116 -0.52 -18.15 -3.53
C ASP A 116 -1.33 -17.74 -4.78
N THR A 117 -1.38 -16.44 -5.07
CA THR A 117 -2.12 -15.95 -6.24
C THR A 117 -1.41 -16.25 -7.57
N LEU A 118 -0.07 -16.18 -7.61
CA LEU A 118 0.71 -16.35 -8.83
C LEU A 118 0.98 -17.82 -9.17
N LYS A 119 0.99 -18.70 -8.16
CA LYS A 119 1.41 -20.11 -8.23
C LYS A 119 2.62 -20.31 -9.16
N PRO A 120 3.78 -19.66 -8.89
CA PRO A 120 4.95 -19.82 -9.74
C PRO A 120 5.43 -21.28 -9.75
N TRP A 121 6.21 -21.62 -10.78
CA TRP A 121 6.86 -22.92 -10.86
C TRP A 121 7.84 -23.07 -9.68
N PRO A 122 7.87 -24.19 -8.91
CA PRO A 122 7.38 -25.54 -9.21
C PRO A 122 5.97 -25.93 -8.70
N ILE A 123 5.25 -25.06 -7.97
CA ILE A 123 3.93 -25.36 -7.36
C ILE A 123 2.93 -25.90 -8.40
N LYS A 124 2.89 -25.27 -9.57
CA LYS A 124 2.00 -25.63 -10.68
C LYS A 124 2.17 -27.07 -11.22
N LYS A 125 3.34 -27.70 -11.00
CA LYS A 125 3.61 -29.08 -11.45
C LYS A 125 3.14 -30.13 -10.41
N LEU A 126 3.01 -29.74 -9.15
CA LEU A 126 2.48 -30.60 -8.08
C LEU A 126 0.94 -30.56 -8.02
N GLU A 127 0.33 -29.42 -8.38
CA GLU A 127 -1.13 -29.21 -8.50
C GLU A 127 -1.82 -30.26 -9.40
N THR A 128 -1.12 -30.84 -10.38
CA THR A 128 -1.71 -31.77 -11.35
C THR A 128 -1.80 -33.23 -10.88
N SER A 129 -1.26 -33.58 -9.70
CA SER A 129 -1.13 -34.99 -9.27
C SER A 129 -1.89 -35.34 -7.98
N LEU A 130 -2.48 -34.37 -7.29
CA LEU A 130 -3.08 -34.54 -5.96
C LEU A 130 -4.55 -34.14 -5.97
N SER A 131 -5.42 -34.96 -5.36
CA SER A 131 -6.88 -34.73 -5.33
C SER A 131 -7.43 -34.59 -3.91
N GLY A 132 -8.57 -33.89 -3.79
CA GLY A 132 -9.26 -33.61 -2.53
C GLY A 132 -8.51 -32.66 -1.59
N GLY A 133 -8.87 -32.68 -0.30
CA GLY A 133 -8.30 -31.80 0.74
C GLY A 133 -6.77 -31.85 0.87
N PHE A 134 -6.10 -32.91 0.40
CA PHE A 134 -4.64 -32.96 0.38
C PHE A 134 -4.06 -31.96 -0.64
N GLY A 135 -4.65 -31.88 -1.84
CA GLY A 135 -4.23 -30.91 -2.86
C GLY A 135 -4.44 -29.47 -2.40
N ILE A 136 -5.61 -29.19 -1.81
CA ILE A 136 -5.98 -27.85 -1.32
C ILE A 136 -4.95 -27.33 -0.29
N ILE A 137 -4.66 -28.10 0.77
CA ILE A 137 -3.75 -27.63 1.81
C ILE A 137 -2.29 -27.59 1.33
N MET A 138 -1.87 -28.53 0.46
CA MET A 138 -0.48 -28.61 0.02
C MET A 138 -0.10 -27.51 -0.96
N ASP A 139 -1.02 -27.05 -1.80
CA ASP A 139 -0.80 -25.91 -2.68
C ASP A 139 -0.39 -24.65 -1.86
N ASP A 140 -1.17 -24.31 -0.85
CA ASP A 140 -0.94 -23.14 0.01
C ASP A 140 0.24 -23.35 0.97
N ALA A 141 0.43 -24.55 1.50
CA ALA A 141 1.58 -24.86 2.36
C ALA A 141 2.90 -24.70 1.61
N LEU A 142 2.97 -25.12 0.33
CA LEU A 142 4.15 -24.95 -0.51
C LEU A 142 4.39 -23.48 -0.86
N ALA A 143 3.34 -22.73 -1.23
CA ALA A 143 3.43 -21.28 -1.40
C ALA A 143 3.93 -20.59 -0.11
N GLY A 144 3.50 -21.10 1.05
CA GLY A 144 3.99 -20.70 2.36
C GLY A 144 5.49 -20.93 2.52
N LEU A 145 5.99 -22.13 2.22
CA LEU A 145 7.42 -22.43 2.33
C LEU A 145 8.28 -21.57 1.38
N GLU A 146 7.81 -21.31 0.16
CA GLU A 146 8.46 -20.38 -0.76
C GLU A 146 8.49 -18.96 -0.19
N ALA A 147 7.36 -18.49 0.35
CA ALA A 147 7.27 -17.19 1.01
C ALA A 147 8.22 -17.10 2.20
N ASN A 148 8.36 -18.18 2.99
CA ASN A 148 9.28 -18.25 4.12
C ASN A 148 10.73 -18.02 3.68
N LEU A 149 11.18 -18.74 2.65
CA LEU A 149 12.53 -18.60 2.09
C LEU A 149 12.78 -17.19 1.58
N LEU A 150 11.84 -16.62 0.82
CA LEU A 150 11.95 -15.25 0.31
C LEU A 150 11.96 -14.22 1.43
N THR A 151 11.14 -14.42 2.47
CA THR A 151 11.08 -13.50 3.62
C THR A 151 12.39 -13.53 4.41
N ARG A 152 12.98 -14.70 4.63
CA ARG A 152 14.30 -14.84 5.25
C ARG A 152 15.35 -14.10 4.44
N LEU A 153 15.43 -14.37 3.14
CA LEU A 153 16.36 -13.68 2.24
C LEU A 153 16.17 -12.16 2.31
N ALA A 154 14.93 -11.69 2.27
CA ALA A 154 14.58 -10.28 2.36
C ALA A 154 15.00 -9.61 3.68
N THR A 155 15.00 -10.35 4.78
CA THR A 155 15.23 -9.83 6.13
C THR A 155 16.67 -10.00 6.61
N THR A 156 17.43 -10.98 6.07
CA THR A 156 18.90 -11.08 6.27
C THR A 156 19.68 -10.02 5.50
N ILE A 157 19.15 -9.50 4.40
CA ILE A 157 19.77 -8.41 3.66
C ILE A 157 19.39 -7.09 4.37
N PRO A 158 20.35 -6.24 4.80
CA PRO A 158 20.01 -4.96 5.43
C PRO A 158 19.08 -4.21 4.47
N MET A 159 17.94 -3.74 4.98
CA MET A 159 16.79 -3.24 4.20
C MET A 159 17.14 -2.30 3.03
N LYS A 160 18.29 -1.60 3.10
CA LYS A 160 18.87 -0.80 2.00
C LYS A 160 19.28 -1.62 0.76
N LEU A 161 19.87 -2.81 0.94
CA LEU A 161 20.25 -3.70 -0.17
C LEU A 161 19.06 -4.50 -0.70
N PHE A 162 18.03 -4.81 0.10
CA PHE A 162 16.85 -5.53 -0.39
C PHE A 162 16.01 -4.64 -1.30
N LEU A 163 15.78 -3.38 -0.91
CA LEU A 163 15.19 -2.37 -1.80
C LEU A 163 16.08 -2.10 -3.03
N GLY A 164 17.41 -2.17 -2.88
CA GLY A 164 18.38 -2.06 -3.97
C GLY A 164 18.36 -3.23 -4.96
N ALA A 165 18.25 -4.48 -4.48
CA ALA A 165 18.19 -5.69 -5.29
C ALA A 165 16.83 -5.81 -6.00
N LEU A 166 15.74 -5.42 -5.32
CA LEU A 166 14.42 -5.30 -5.93
C LEU A 166 14.43 -4.27 -7.06
N SER A 167 15.12 -3.14 -6.89
CA SER A 167 15.31 -2.15 -7.96
C SER A 167 16.25 -2.61 -9.08
N LEU A 168 17.24 -3.48 -8.80
CA LEU A 168 18.06 -4.13 -9.82
C LEU A 168 17.30 -5.19 -10.63
N LEU A 169 16.33 -5.88 -10.03
CA LEU A 169 15.42 -6.79 -10.75
C LEU A 169 14.52 -6.03 -11.76
N PHE A 170 14.37 -4.71 -11.60
CA PHE A 170 13.69 -3.81 -12.54
C PHE A 170 14.62 -3.17 -13.58
N LEU A 171 15.94 -3.35 -13.49
CA LEU A 171 16.92 -2.69 -14.38
C LEU A 171 17.44 -3.57 -15.52
N THR A 172 17.07 -4.83 -15.61
CA THR A 172 17.38 -5.67 -16.79
C THR A 172 16.32 -5.51 -17.87
N LEU A 173 16.22 -4.31 -18.44
CA LEU A 173 15.69 -4.10 -19.79
C LEU A 173 16.90 -3.82 -20.72
N PRO A 174 16.92 -4.31 -21.97
CA PRO A 174 18.15 -4.38 -22.73
C PRO A 174 18.73 -3.00 -23.01
N ALA A 175 19.99 -2.81 -22.61
CA ALA A 175 20.80 -1.67 -22.97
C ALA A 175 21.15 -1.75 -24.46
N ASN A 176 20.41 -1.05 -25.30
CA ASN A 176 20.84 -0.69 -26.66
C ASN A 176 20.08 0.56 -27.11
N ALA A 177 20.43 1.71 -26.55
CA ALA A 177 20.13 3.03 -27.13
C ALA A 177 20.90 4.13 -26.40
N GLN A 178 22.22 4.02 -26.29
CA GLN A 178 23.06 5.17 -25.96
C GLN A 178 24.28 5.13 -26.85
N LEU A 179 24.23 5.90 -27.94
CA LEU A 179 25.36 6.52 -28.61
C LEU A 179 24.80 7.43 -29.71
N LEU A 180 24.61 8.70 -29.40
CA LEU A 180 24.76 9.76 -30.40
C LEU A 180 25.36 10.97 -29.70
N GLY A 181 26.66 11.16 -29.95
CA GLY A 181 27.48 12.22 -29.39
C GLY A 181 27.02 13.59 -29.86
N VAL A 182 27.09 14.53 -28.94
CA VAL A 182 26.91 15.96 -29.16
C VAL A 182 28.13 16.47 -29.96
N ILE A 183 27.91 16.96 -31.17
CA ILE A 183 28.89 17.77 -31.92
C ILE A 183 28.51 19.24 -31.75
N PRO A 184 29.40 20.14 -31.30
CA PRO A 184 29.14 21.57 -31.27
C PRO A 184 29.38 22.18 -32.66
N ALA A 185 28.46 23.03 -33.12
CA ALA A 185 28.61 23.78 -34.37
C ALA A 185 29.35 25.11 -34.13
N PRO A 186 30.29 25.52 -35.02
CA PRO A 186 30.87 26.84 -34.99
C PRO A 186 30.03 27.88 -35.77
N SER A 187 30.14 29.13 -35.32
CA SER A 187 29.61 30.35 -35.92
C SER A 187 30.34 30.76 -37.21
N THR A 188 29.62 31.26 -38.23
CA THR A 188 29.81 32.58 -38.93
C THR A 188 29.12 32.64 -40.31
N ALA A 189 28.54 33.82 -40.61
CA ALA A 189 28.29 34.45 -41.94
C ALA A 189 27.24 33.81 -42.88
N THR A 190 26.48 34.50 -43.76
CA THR A 190 26.12 35.91 -44.06
C THR A 190 24.88 35.86 -44.98
N ALA A 191 24.06 36.91 -45.00
CA ALA A 191 22.87 37.01 -45.84
C ALA A 191 23.20 37.52 -47.26
N SER A 192 23.01 36.69 -48.28
CA SER A 192 22.68 37.05 -49.67
C SER A 192 22.70 35.80 -50.54
N ASP A 193 21.54 35.29 -50.94
CA ASP A 193 21.25 35.01 -52.35
C ASP A 193 19.82 34.51 -52.56
N LEU A 194 19.26 35.04 -53.64
CA LEU A 194 17.86 35.14 -53.99
C LEU A 194 17.43 33.92 -54.82
N SER A 195 16.26 33.37 -54.48
CA SER A 195 15.28 32.78 -55.39
C SER A 195 15.60 31.46 -56.11
N THR A 196 14.52 30.76 -56.44
CA THR A 196 14.43 29.55 -57.29
C THR A 196 14.79 28.21 -56.65
N ALA A 197 13.94 27.76 -55.73
CA ALA A 197 13.57 26.35 -55.63
C ALA A 197 12.16 26.25 -55.02
N ALA A 198 11.18 26.71 -55.81
CA ALA A 198 9.82 26.23 -55.65
C ALA A 198 9.83 24.73 -56.02
N ASP A 199 9.09 23.93 -55.25
CA ASP A 199 8.88 22.48 -55.39
C ASP A 199 10.01 21.56 -54.93
N ALA A 200 10.17 21.43 -53.60
CA ALA A 200 10.43 20.14 -52.96
C ALA A 200 10.12 20.19 -51.45
N ALA A 201 9.21 19.31 -51.03
CA ALA A 201 8.99 18.85 -49.65
C ALA A 201 8.87 19.92 -48.55
N ARG A 202 7.62 20.31 -48.24
CA ARG A 202 7.27 20.70 -46.85
C ARG A 202 7.63 19.54 -45.93
N GLN A 203 8.79 19.62 -45.28
CA GLN A 203 9.04 18.85 -44.07
C GLN A 203 8.10 19.39 -43.00
N ASP A 204 7.09 18.60 -42.65
CA ASP A 204 6.30 18.80 -41.44
C ASP A 204 7.26 18.94 -40.26
N LYS A 205 7.38 20.15 -39.71
CA LYS A 205 7.91 20.32 -38.35
C LYS A 205 7.09 19.39 -37.47
N ALA A 206 7.74 18.42 -36.84
CA ALA A 206 7.09 17.46 -35.96
C ALA A 206 6.20 18.21 -34.97
N GLY A 207 4.89 18.13 -35.17
CA GLY A 207 3.90 18.68 -34.25
C GLY A 207 4.06 18.05 -32.86
N PRO A 208 3.44 18.63 -31.82
CA PRO A 208 3.50 18.05 -30.48
C PRO A 208 3.16 16.56 -30.53
N SER A 209 4.03 15.72 -29.96
CA SER A 209 3.87 14.27 -30.01
C SER A 209 2.45 13.88 -29.57
N LYS A 210 1.81 12.97 -30.32
CA LYS A 210 0.45 12.54 -30.02
C LYS A 210 0.39 12.00 -28.57
N PRO A 211 -0.66 12.32 -27.78
CA PRO A 211 -0.83 11.75 -26.45
C PRO A 211 -0.74 10.23 -26.51
N ALA A 212 -0.09 9.61 -25.53
CA ALA A 212 -0.05 8.16 -25.45
C ALA A 212 -1.50 7.63 -25.31
N ALA A 213 -1.93 6.84 -26.30
CA ALA A 213 -3.25 6.24 -26.33
C ALA A 213 -3.21 4.91 -25.57
N TYR A 214 -3.61 4.93 -24.30
CA TYR A 214 -3.86 3.72 -23.53
C TYR A 214 -5.36 3.45 -23.49
N ASP A 215 -5.76 2.17 -23.39
CA ASP A 215 -7.14 1.83 -23.01
C ASP A 215 -7.43 2.59 -21.71
N THR A 216 -8.27 3.62 -21.82
CA THR A 216 -8.74 4.45 -20.71
C THR A 216 -9.72 3.61 -19.91
N GLY A 217 -9.18 2.56 -19.27
CA GLY A 217 -9.95 1.69 -18.41
C GLY A 217 -10.77 2.54 -17.45
N LYS A 218 -11.98 2.10 -17.14
CA LYS A 218 -12.98 2.81 -16.31
C LYS A 218 -12.53 3.07 -14.85
N VAL A 219 -11.25 2.92 -14.54
CA VAL A 219 -10.65 2.98 -13.21
C VAL A 219 -9.91 4.31 -13.06
N PRO A 220 -10.45 5.26 -12.30
CA PRO A 220 -9.72 6.44 -11.89
C PRO A 220 -8.54 6.05 -11.01
N LEU A 221 -7.39 6.60 -11.39
CA LEU A 221 -6.15 6.55 -10.63
C LEU A 221 -6.21 7.49 -9.43
N SER A 222 -7.02 8.55 -9.53
CA SER A 222 -7.31 9.45 -8.43
C SER A 222 -8.24 8.79 -7.41
N GLY A 223 -7.87 8.84 -6.12
CA GLY A 223 -8.60 8.22 -5.01
C GLY A 223 -8.28 6.74 -4.76
N ILE A 224 -7.22 6.21 -5.36
CA ILE A 224 -6.51 5.01 -4.89
C ILE A 224 -5.30 5.43 -4.03
N VAL A 225 -4.73 6.58 -4.34
CA VAL A 225 -3.62 7.20 -3.61
C VAL A 225 -4.17 8.40 -2.83
N LEU A 226 -3.63 8.65 -1.64
CA LEU A 226 -3.98 9.86 -0.89
C LEU A 226 -3.43 11.12 -1.57
N MET A 227 -2.28 10.98 -2.22
CA MET A 227 -1.64 12.08 -2.93
C MET A 227 -2.14 12.21 -4.36
N PRO A 228 -2.18 13.44 -4.89
CA PRO A 228 -2.64 13.69 -6.24
C PRO A 228 -1.79 13.00 -7.32
N THR A 229 -2.46 12.51 -8.36
CA THR A 229 -1.84 12.10 -9.63
C THR A 229 -2.05 13.16 -10.70
N ALA A 230 -1.21 13.17 -11.74
CA ALA A 230 -1.32 14.09 -12.87
C ALA A 230 -2.52 13.83 -13.79
N TYR A 231 -3.08 12.62 -13.77
CA TYR A 231 -4.24 12.31 -14.60
C TYR A 231 -5.54 12.83 -14.01
N LEU A 232 -6.47 13.19 -14.90
CA LEU A 232 -7.81 13.63 -14.54
C LEU A 232 -8.74 12.44 -14.32
N GLY A 233 -9.53 12.49 -13.24
CA GLY A 233 -10.65 11.57 -12.99
C GLY A 233 -10.30 10.10 -13.26
N ARG A 234 -10.97 9.50 -14.27
CA ARG A 234 -10.81 8.08 -14.72
C ARG A 234 -9.45 7.75 -15.38
N GLY A 235 -8.37 8.46 -15.04
CA GLY A 235 -7.07 8.26 -15.65
C GLY A 235 -6.97 8.83 -17.08
N LYS A 236 -7.76 9.88 -17.40
CA LYS A 236 -7.69 10.55 -18.69
C LYS A 236 -6.37 11.33 -18.78
N ASN A 237 -5.66 11.12 -19.88
CA ASN A 237 -4.43 11.81 -20.20
C ASN A 237 -4.70 12.96 -21.18
N THR A 238 -5.40 13.98 -20.71
CA THR A 238 -5.82 15.14 -21.52
C THR A 238 -5.63 16.41 -20.72
N ILE A 239 -5.10 17.46 -21.36
CA ILE A 239 -5.01 18.78 -20.73
C ILE A 239 -6.43 19.25 -20.37
N GLY A 240 -6.59 19.73 -19.14
CA GLY A 240 -7.89 20.16 -18.65
C GLY A 240 -7.94 20.29 -17.13
N LEU A 241 -9.06 20.83 -16.66
CA LEU A 241 -9.38 20.94 -15.25
C LEU A 241 -10.06 19.65 -14.76
N GLY A 242 -9.75 19.27 -13.53
CA GLY A 242 -10.35 18.14 -12.82
C GLY A 242 -10.66 18.49 -11.37
N LEU A 243 -11.71 17.85 -10.85
CA LEU A 243 -12.07 17.89 -9.44
C LEU A 243 -12.27 16.46 -8.94
N ASP A 244 -11.44 16.05 -7.99
CA ASP A 244 -11.52 14.74 -7.34
C ASP A 244 -11.94 14.92 -5.87
N ILE A 245 -12.86 14.07 -5.40
CA ILE A 245 -13.31 14.07 -4.00
C ILE A 245 -12.97 12.70 -3.40
N ASN A 246 -12.31 12.73 -2.24
CA ASN A 246 -11.87 11.52 -1.56
C ASN A 246 -12.25 11.59 -0.08
N ALA A 247 -12.58 10.44 0.50
CA ALA A 247 -12.69 10.30 1.93
C ALA A 247 -11.76 9.17 2.39
N ALA A 248 -10.94 9.41 3.41
CA ALA A 248 -10.09 8.39 4.02
C ALA A 248 -10.39 8.29 5.51
N TYR A 249 -10.36 7.08 6.05
CA TYR A 249 -10.61 6.80 7.46
C TYR A 249 -9.50 5.94 8.04
N TYR A 250 -8.70 6.51 8.92
CA TYR A 250 -7.75 5.77 9.75
C TYR A 250 -8.46 5.22 10.97
N ILE A 251 -8.70 3.91 10.94
CA ILE A 251 -9.44 3.18 11.99
C ILE A 251 -8.64 3.22 13.28
N GLY A 252 -7.34 2.92 13.18
CA GLY A 252 -6.48 2.77 14.34
C GLY A 252 -5.10 2.25 14.03
N ARG A 253 -4.24 2.31 15.05
CA ARG A 253 -2.95 1.66 15.09
C ARG A 253 -3.19 0.17 15.32
N LEU A 254 -2.81 -0.63 14.34
CA LEU A 254 -2.78 -2.09 14.45
C LEU A 254 -1.64 -2.53 15.36
N TYR A 255 -0.48 -1.89 15.24
CA TYR A 255 0.70 -2.15 16.06
C TYR A 255 1.65 -0.95 16.02
N GLY A 256 2.30 -0.60 17.13
CA GLY A 256 3.34 0.44 17.17
C GLY A 256 4.46 0.06 18.12
N LYS A 257 5.67 0.57 17.87
CA LYS A 257 6.84 0.39 18.73
C LYS A 257 7.58 1.71 18.89
N ASN A 258 7.98 2.02 20.11
CA ASN A 258 8.78 3.20 20.42
C ASN A 258 10.01 2.84 21.29
N SER A 259 11.02 3.70 21.28
CA SER A 259 12.28 3.56 22.02
C SER A 259 12.57 4.76 22.93
N TYR A 260 11.58 5.61 23.18
CA TYR A 260 11.75 6.77 24.06
C TYR A 260 11.98 6.32 25.50
N TYR A 261 12.89 6.96 26.23
CA TYR A 261 13.17 6.55 27.62
C TYR A 261 12.01 6.90 28.58
N TRP A 262 11.23 7.93 28.25
CA TRP A 262 10.15 8.49 29.07
C TRP A 262 8.80 7.80 28.91
N THR A 263 8.71 6.76 28.07
CA THR A 263 7.50 5.94 27.91
C THR A 263 7.53 4.71 28.80
N ILE A 264 6.40 4.36 29.41
CA ILE A 264 6.27 3.10 30.17
C ILE A 264 6.19 1.92 29.18
N GLU A 265 5.25 1.99 28.24
CA GLU A 265 5.06 0.97 27.23
C GLU A 265 5.90 1.26 25.98
N LYS A 266 6.67 0.25 25.56
CA LYS A 266 7.47 0.30 24.33
C LYS A 266 6.73 -0.21 23.10
N LYS A 267 5.56 -0.83 23.31
CA LYS A 267 4.73 -1.42 22.27
C LYS A 267 3.28 -1.07 22.55
N ASN A 268 2.58 -0.69 21.49
CA ASN A 268 1.17 -0.35 21.52
C ASN A 268 0.42 -1.26 20.55
N TYR A 269 -0.70 -1.80 20.98
CA TYR A 269 -1.50 -2.75 20.20
C TYR A 269 -2.94 -2.22 20.10
N LEU A 270 -3.49 -2.19 18.89
CA LEU A 270 -4.91 -1.94 18.65
C LEU A 270 -5.46 -0.65 19.30
N ASP A 271 -4.78 0.47 19.10
CA ASP A 271 -5.27 1.78 19.53
C ASP A 271 -6.20 2.37 18.48
N ARG A 272 -7.37 2.86 18.90
CA ARG A 272 -8.26 3.59 18.00
C ARG A 272 -7.69 4.99 17.75
N VAL A 273 -7.44 5.31 16.48
CA VAL A 273 -7.03 6.66 16.03
C VAL A 273 -8.28 7.44 15.61
N GLY A 274 -9.17 6.80 14.86
CA GLY A 274 -10.50 7.35 14.56
C GLY A 274 -10.47 8.65 13.76
N LEU A 275 -9.62 8.73 12.74
CA LEU A 275 -9.40 9.95 11.97
C LEU A 275 -10.04 9.86 10.59
N TRP A 276 -10.93 10.79 10.29
CA TRP A 276 -11.49 10.95 8.96
C TRP A 276 -10.87 12.15 8.24
N LEU A 277 -10.63 11.97 6.96
CA LEU A 277 -10.13 12.98 6.04
C LEU A 277 -11.09 13.07 4.86
N LEU A 278 -11.79 14.19 4.72
CA LEU A 278 -12.58 14.52 3.54
C LEU A 278 -11.78 15.52 2.71
N SER A 279 -11.34 15.14 1.52
CA SER A 279 -10.54 16.00 0.67
C SER A 279 -11.24 16.31 -0.65
N ALA A 280 -11.12 17.57 -1.08
CA ALA A 280 -11.45 18.02 -2.42
C ALA A 280 -10.18 18.52 -3.11
N ASP A 281 -9.86 17.92 -4.25
CA ASP A 281 -8.63 18.15 -5.00
C ASP A 281 -8.99 18.74 -6.37
N THR A 282 -8.71 20.03 -6.55
CA THR A 282 -8.85 20.73 -7.82
C THR A 282 -7.51 20.79 -8.53
N LYS A 283 -7.46 20.33 -9.77
CA LYS A 283 -6.21 20.22 -10.52
C LYS A 283 -6.35 20.61 -11.97
N MET A 284 -5.25 21.06 -12.55
CA MET A 284 -5.11 21.28 -13.97
C MET A 284 -4.00 20.37 -14.50
N GLN A 285 -4.34 19.48 -15.43
CA GLN A 285 -3.32 18.76 -16.17
C GLN A 285 -2.72 19.72 -17.20
N ILE A 286 -1.44 20.04 -17.05
CA ILE A 286 -0.72 21.03 -17.87
C ILE A 286 -0.01 20.33 -19.03
N GLN A 287 0.43 19.09 -18.82
CA GLN A 287 1.13 18.30 -19.82
C GLN A 287 0.55 16.90 -19.93
N THR A 288 0.32 16.46 -21.17
CA THR A 288 -0.02 15.06 -21.46
C THR A 288 1.21 14.17 -21.43
N GLU A 289 1.00 12.93 -21.02
CA GLU A 289 1.98 11.87 -21.20
C GLU A 289 2.18 11.57 -22.70
N GLY A 290 3.45 11.49 -23.11
CA GLY A 290 3.88 10.98 -24.41
C GLY A 290 4.77 9.74 -24.21
N THR A 291 5.54 9.33 -25.23
CA THR A 291 6.37 8.11 -25.15
C THR A 291 7.38 8.14 -24.00
N TRP A 292 8.17 9.21 -23.88
CA TRP A 292 9.19 9.36 -22.83
C TRP A 292 8.79 10.35 -21.74
N ARG A 293 8.01 11.37 -22.09
CA ARG A 293 7.59 12.45 -21.19
C ARG A 293 6.43 12.01 -20.25
N PRO A 294 6.49 12.32 -18.95
CA PRO A 294 5.39 12.07 -18.02
C PRO A 294 4.25 13.07 -18.21
N ALA A 295 3.05 12.71 -17.76
CA ALA A 295 1.97 13.67 -17.55
C ALA A 295 2.31 14.55 -16.35
N MET A 296 1.91 15.82 -16.41
CA MET A 296 2.14 16.79 -15.33
C MET A 296 0.84 17.51 -15.00
N ALA A 297 0.57 17.67 -13.70
CA ALA A 297 -0.51 18.51 -13.21
C ALA A 297 -0.04 19.39 -12.06
N ALA A 298 -0.69 20.54 -11.91
CA ALA A 298 -0.63 21.36 -10.72
C ALA A 298 -2.04 21.50 -10.15
N GLY A 299 -2.16 21.59 -8.84
CA GLY A 299 -3.47 21.67 -8.20
C GLY A 299 -3.41 22.18 -6.78
N VAL A 300 -4.59 22.34 -6.20
CA VAL A 300 -4.79 22.65 -4.79
C VAL A 300 -5.75 21.64 -4.18
N GLN A 301 -5.44 21.24 -2.94
CA GLN A 301 -6.22 20.26 -2.21
C GLN A 301 -6.65 20.85 -0.88
N GLY A 302 -7.97 20.90 -0.65
CA GLY A 302 -8.56 21.20 0.64
C GLY A 302 -8.90 19.92 1.37
N ILE A 303 -8.63 19.85 2.68
CA ILE A 303 -8.86 18.66 3.51
C ILE A 303 -9.58 19.09 4.78
N LEU A 304 -10.72 18.47 5.06
CA LEU A 304 -11.43 18.55 6.33
C LEU A 304 -11.12 17.29 7.12
N GLN A 305 -10.45 17.46 8.24
CA GLN A 305 -10.12 16.41 9.18
C GLN A 305 -11.08 16.45 10.36
N PHE A 306 -11.64 15.30 10.72
CA PHE A 306 -12.42 15.14 11.94
C PHE A 306 -12.04 13.87 12.68
N ARG A 307 -12.13 13.92 14.01
CA ARG A 307 -11.86 12.78 14.88
C ARG A 307 -13.16 12.24 15.48
N ASP A 308 -13.39 10.95 15.32
CA ASP A 308 -14.49 10.24 15.97
C ASP A 308 -14.11 9.70 17.37
N ALA A 309 -12.80 9.61 17.65
CA ALA A 309 -12.20 9.19 18.91
C ALA A 309 -11.16 10.21 19.39
N PRO A 310 -10.98 10.38 20.71
CA PRO A 310 -9.90 11.20 21.25
C PRO A 310 -8.54 10.64 20.85
N GLN A 311 -7.55 11.52 20.69
CA GLN A 311 -6.18 11.08 20.41
C GLN A 311 -5.66 10.21 21.56
N PRO A 312 -4.97 9.09 21.28
CA PRO A 312 -4.33 8.28 22.31
C PRO A 312 -3.43 9.13 23.21
N ALA A 313 -3.50 8.90 24.53
CA ALA A 313 -2.67 9.61 25.48
C ALA A 313 -1.23 9.10 25.46
N LEU A 314 -0.27 9.98 25.74
CA LEU A 314 1.12 9.57 25.93
C LEU A 314 1.23 8.77 27.23
N ASN A 315 1.67 7.52 27.12
CA ASN A 315 1.89 6.65 28.27
C ASN A 315 3.22 7.01 28.98
N GLN A 316 3.20 8.05 29.82
CA GLN A 316 4.35 8.63 30.51
C GLN A 316 4.52 8.07 31.93
N SER A 317 5.77 7.91 32.38
CA SER A 317 6.13 7.49 33.74
C SER A 317 5.86 8.54 34.83
N VAL A 318 5.48 9.76 34.45
CA VAL A 318 5.29 10.90 35.37
C VAL A 318 3.82 11.30 35.37
N THR A 319 3.24 11.32 36.57
CA THR A 319 1.81 11.52 36.88
C THR A 319 1.31 12.91 36.49
N LEU A 320 1.07 13.17 35.21
CA LEU A 320 0.19 14.27 34.76
C LEU A 320 -0.57 13.83 33.50
N SER A 321 -1.64 13.06 33.68
CA SER A 321 -2.63 12.81 32.64
C SER A 321 -3.42 14.09 32.35
N GLN A 322 -2.88 14.96 31.51
CA GLN A 322 -3.73 15.95 30.84
C GLN A 322 -4.57 15.22 29.80
N LYS A 323 -5.91 15.38 29.90
CA LYS A 323 -6.84 15.00 28.83
C LYS A 323 -6.44 15.76 27.56
N LEU A 324 -5.89 15.05 26.58
CA LEU A 324 -5.76 15.57 25.22
C LEU A 324 -7.16 15.92 24.73
N ASP A 325 -7.29 17.17 24.28
CA ASP A 325 -8.57 17.81 24.09
C ASP A 325 -9.46 17.08 23.07
N SER A 326 -10.73 17.10 23.43
CA SER A 326 -11.92 16.53 22.81
C SER A 326 -12.02 16.77 21.29
N LYS A 327 -12.43 15.73 20.55
CA LYS A 327 -12.84 15.72 19.13
C LYS A 327 -12.59 17.04 18.39
N THR A 328 -11.36 17.22 17.90
CA THR A 328 -10.98 18.42 17.17
C THR A 328 -11.24 18.24 15.69
N ASN A 329 -11.95 19.21 15.10
CA ASN A 329 -12.06 19.35 13.65
C ASN A 329 -10.96 20.30 13.18
N SER A 330 -10.32 20.00 12.06
CA SER A 330 -9.29 20.84 11.48
C SER A 330 -9.45 20.91 9.97
N SER A 331 -9.21 22.09 9.40
CA SER A 331 -9.14 22.29 7.96
C SER A 331 -7.69 22.52 7.55
N TYR A 332 -7.33 21.95 6.41
CA TYR A 332 -5.99 22.01 5.85
C TYR A 332 -6.08 22.32 4.36
N ALA A 333 -5.06 22.98 3.84
CA ALA A 333 -4.94 23.25 2.42
C ALA A 333 -3.50 23.01 1.94
N ASN A 334 -3.38 22.58 0.69
CA ASN A 334 -2.11 22.33 0.04
C ASN A 334 -2.14 22.78 -1.41
N ALA A 335 -1.02 23.30 -1.90
CA ALA A 335 -0.73 23.38 -3.32
C ALA A 335 0.24 22.26 -3.68
N TYR A 336 0.21 21.78 -4.93
CA TYR A 336 1.12 20.71 -5.34
C TYR A 336 1.40 20.71 -6.84
N ILE A 337 2.48 20.02 -7.21
CA ILE A 337 2.80 19.60 -8.58
C ILE A 337 2.99 18.08 -8.56
N ALA A 338 2.35 17.39 -9.51
CA ALA A 338 2.41 15.94 -9.66
C ALA A 338 2.87 15.54 -11.06
N LEU A 339 3.70 14.50 -11.12
CA LEU A 339 4.22 13.85 -12.32
C LEU A 339 3.74 12.41 -12.31
N THR A 340 3.06 11.98 -13.37
CA THR A 340 2.58 10.60 -13.49
C THR A 340 3.01 9.99 -14.81
N LYS A 341 3.50 8.76 -14.76
CA LYS A 341 3.97 8.02 -15.94
C LYS A 341 3.44 6.59 -15.92
N ARG A 342 2.94 6.14 -17.07
CA ARG A 342 2.59 4.75 -17.30
C ARG A 342 3.77 4.06 -17.97
N LEU A 343 4.47 3.20 -17.23
CA LEU A 343 5.59 2.41 -17.77
C LEU A 343 5.09 1.17 -18.52
N HIS A 344 3.90 0.69 -18.15
CA HIS A 344 3.22 -0.44 -18.80
C HIS A 344 1.70 -0.21 -18.68
N PRO A 345 0.84 -0.76 -19.57
CA PRO A 345 -0.63 -0.61 -19.46
C PRO A 345 -1.21 -0.87 -18.06
N LYS A 346 -0.56 -1.74 -17.28
CA LYS A 346 -0.92 -2.11 -15.90
C LYS A 346 -0.01 -1.50 -14.81
N PHE A 347 1.04 -0.76 -15.15
CA PHE A 347 2.00 -0.25 -14.18
C PHE A 347 2.21 1.25 -14.32
N LEU A 348 2.07 1.94 -13.20
CA LEU A 348 2.10 3.38 -13.10
C LEU A 348 3.04 3.81 -11.99
N VAL A 349 3.72 4.92 -12.21
CA VAL A 349 4.53 5.61 -11.22
C VAL A 349 4.06 7.04 -11.09
N ASN A 350 4.06 7.55 -9.87
CA ASN A 350 3.69 8.92 -9.53
C ASN A 350 4.75 9.52 -8.62
N ALA A 351 5.03 10.81 -8.77
CA ALA A 351 5.91 11.56 -7.90
C ALA A 351 5.52 13.04 -7.92
N GLY A 352 5.77 13.75 -6.83
CA GLY A 352 5.45 15.16 -6.77
C GLY A 352 5.95 15.86 -5.52
N TYR A 353 5.65 17.15 -5.48
CA TYR A 353 5.92 18.02 -4.36
C TYR A 353 4.63 18.73 -3.97
N SER A 354 4.39 18.80 -2.67
CA SER A 354 3.27 19.52 -2.07
C SER A 354 3.79 20.52 -1.06
N ASP A 355 3.20 21.71 -1.05
CA ASP A 355 3.43 22.74 -0.05
C ASP A 355 2.11 23.11 0.62
N GLY A 356 2.07 22.98 1.94
CA GLY A 356 0.90 23.33 2.75
C GLY A 356 0.80 22.54 4.05
N ASP A 357 -0.41 22.22 4.45
CA ASP A 357 -0.72 21.61 5.74
C ASP A 357 -0.72 20.07 5.78
N MET A 358 -0.45 19.38 4.65
CA MET A 358 -0.43 17.91 4.60
C MET A 358 0.51 17.28 5.65
N PRO A 359 1.71 17.83 5.93
CA PRO A 359 2.53 17.34 7.03
C PRO A 359 1.80 17.34 8.39
N LYS A 360 0.91 18.30 8.65
CA LYS A 360 0.13 18.35 9.91
C LYS A 360 -0.84 17.17 10.02
N VAL A 361 -1.39 16.71 8.91
CA VAL A 361 -2.22 15.48 8.86
C VAL A 361 -1.39 14.28 9.29
N ILE A 362 -0.17 14.12 8.76
CA ILE A 362 0.72 13.00 9.13
C ILE A 362 1.05 13.03 10.63
N TYR A 363 1.28 14.21 11.20
CA TYR A 363 1.54 14.36 12.64
C TYR A 363 0.35 14.01 13.51
N SER A 364 -0.87 14.14 12.99
CA SER A 364 -2.07 13.75 13.73
C SER A 364 -2.24 12.24 13.86
N LEU A 365 -1.55 11.44 13.04
CA LEU A 365 -1.71 9.98 13.02
C LEU A 365 -1.09 9.28 14.24
N SER A 366 -0.21 9.94 15.00
CA SER A 366 0.49 9.35 16.14
C SER A 366 0.61 10.34 17.30
N GLU A 367 0.37 9.90 18.52
CA GLU A 367 0.64 10.65 19.75
C GLU A 367 2.11 10.99 19.93
N PHE A 368 3.02 10.18 19.40
CA PHE A 368 4.47 10.43 19.46
C PHE A 368 4.92 11.57 18.54
N LEU A 369 4.05 12.00 17.62
CA LEU A 369 4.21 13.20 16.81
C LEU A 369 3.44 14.41 17.38
N SER A 370 2.81 14.28 18.55
CA SER A 370 2.19 15.42 19.22
C SER A 370 3.23 16.47 19.65
N LYS A 371 2.79 17.72 19.80
CA LYS A 371 3.64 18.82 20.29
C LYS A 371 4.33 18.46 21.62
N GLN A 372 3.56 17.86 22.53
CA GLN A 372 4.04 17.41 23.83
C GLN A 372 5.16 16.37 23.68
N ALA A 373 4.96 15.32 22.89
CA ALA A 373 5.96 14.28 22.67
C ALA A 373 7.26 14.84 22.06
N ILE A 374 7.14 15.78 21.11
CA ILE A 374 8.28 16.41 20.46
C ILE A 374 9.09 17.25 21.44
N ASN A 375 8.42 18.01 22.31
CA ASN A 375 9.08 18.83 23.32
C ASN A 375 9.78 17.95 24.37
N ILE A 376 9.14 16.87 24.83
CA ILE A 376 9.76 15.91 25.74
C ILE A 376 10.99 15.26 25.09
N ALA A 377 10.88 14.82 23.83
CA ALA A 377 12.00 14.22 23.10
C ALA A 377 13.18 15.18 22.86
N ARG A 378 12.96 16.50 22.99
CA ARG A 378 13.99 17.54 22.90
C ARG A 378 14.56 17.95 24.27
N ASN A 379 14.14 17.29 25.35
CA ASN A 379 14.43 17.70 26.74
C ASN A 379 14.00 19.16 27.01
N ASN A 380 12.93 19.63 26.37
CA ASN A 380 12.38 20.95 26.62
C ASN A 380 11.48 20.91 27.88
N PRO A 381 11.78 21.69 28.94
CA PRO A 381 10.96 21.72 30.15
C PRO A 381 9.56 22.27 29.90
N ASP A 382 9.37 23.14 28.90
CA ASP A 382 8.05 23.57 28.46
C ASP A 382 7.50 22.62 27.40
N THR A 383 6.68 21.67 27.86
CA THR A 383 6.02 20.71 26.97
C THR A 383 4.89 21.31 26.14
N THR A 384 4.45 22.54 26.45
CA THR A 384 3.38 23.26 25.73
C THR A 384 3.91 24.16 24.61
N ALA A 385 5.23 24.34 24.53
CA ALA A 385 5.88 25.16 23.52
C ALA A 385 5.43 24.82 22.09
N THR A 386 5.17 25.86 21.30
CA THR A 386 4.72 25.71 19.92
C THR A 386 5.78 25.02 19.07
N VAL A 387 5.43 23.84 18.53
CA VAL A 387 6.24 23.15 17.53
C VAL A 387 5.77 23.57 16.14
N GLN A 388 6.65 24.21 15.38
CA GLN A 388 6.40 24.48 13.97
C GLN A 388 6.59 23.20 13.15
N ILE A 389 5.53 22.82 12.43
CA ILE A 389 5.55 21.73 11.45
C ILE A 389 5.78 22.38 10.08
N PRO A 390 6.79 21.96 9.31
CA PRO A 390 7.05 22.53 7.99
C PRO A 390 5.93 22.20 7.01
N THR A 391 5.84 22.97 5.94
CA THR A 391 4.78 22.85 4.95
C THR A 391 5.15 22.01 3.73
N GLY A 392 6.44 21.95 3.41
CA GLY A 392 6.97 21.22 2.25
C GLY A 392 6.97 19.71 2.45
N MET A 393 6.54 18.98 1.42
CA MET A 393 6.47 17.52 1.42
C MET A 393 6.75 16.97 0.02
N ILE A 394 7.65 16.01 -0.07
CA ILE A 394 7.79 15.19 -1.28
C ILE A 394 6.89 13.97 -1.15
N PHE A 395 6.31 13.55 -2.25
CA PHE A 395 5.55 12.31 -2.32
C PHE A 395 5.85 11.54 -3.59
N GLY A 396 5.54 10.25 -3.58
CA GLY A 396 5.61 9.42 -4.76
C GLY A 396 5.17 8.01 -4.49
N GLY A 397 5.19 7.18 -5.51
CA GLY A 397 4.70 5.83 -5.40
C GLY A 397 4.60 5.12 -6.74
N PHE A 398 4.17 3.88 -6.67
CA PHE A 398 3.83 3.09 -7.84
C PHE A 398 2.53 2.35 -7.62
N MET A 399 1.90 1.99 -8.73
CA MET A 399 0.66 1.24 -8.74
C MET A 399 0.70 0.22 -9.85
N TRP A 400 0.43 -1.01 -9.48
CA TRP A 400 0.20 -2.13 -10.37
C TRP A 400 -1.29 -2.48 -10.35
N LEU A 401 -1.87 -2.62 -11.54
CA LEU A 401 -3.27 -2.93 -11.77
C LEU A 401 -3.36 -4.32 -12.42
N PRO A 402 -3.11 -5.41 -11.66
CA PRO A 402 -3.21 -6.77 -12.21
C PRO A 402 -4.60 -7.05 -12.79
N LYS A 403 -5.63 -6.60 -12.05
CA LYS A 403 -7.05 -6.55 -12.44
C LYS A 403 -7.56 -5.10 -12.30
N LYS A 404 -8.64 -4.77 -13.03
CA LYS A 404 -9.18 -3.40 -13.07
C LYS A 404 -9.58 -2.87 -11.68
N ASP A 405 -10.10 -3.72 -10.80
CA ASP A 405 -10.63 -3.31 -9.49
C ASP A 405 -9.77 -3.76 -8.29
N SER A 406 -8.50 -4.06 -8.53
CA SER A 406 -7.59 -4.56 -7.48
C SER A 406 -6.22 -3.91 -7.61
N PRO A 407 -6.10 -2.62 -7.22
CA PRO A 407 -4.81 -1.95 -7.23
C PRO A 407 -3.91 -2.52 -6.14
N ILE A 408 -2.69 -2.86 -6.54
CA ILE A 408 -1.59 -3.19 -5.63
C ILE A 408 -0.54 -2.12 -5.81
N GLY A 409 -0.04 -1.53 -4.74
CA GLY A 409 0.91 -0.44 -4.87
C GLY A 409 1.46 0.04 -3.56
N MET A 410 2.30 1.06 -3.67
CA MET A 410 2.87 1.75 -2.54
C MET A 410 2.90 3.24 -2.82
N GLU A 411 2.52 4.02 -1.82
CA GLU A 411 2.66 5.46 -1.79
C GLU A 411 3.54 5.85 -0.60
N ILE A 412 4.43 6.80 -0.79
CA ILE A 412 5.31 7.36 0.25
C ILE A 412 5.16 8.87 0.31
N MET A 413 5.06 9.40 1.53
CA MET A 413 5.01 10.82 1.83
C MET A 413 6.11 11.17 2.84
N VAL A 414 6.92 12.17 2.53
CA VAL A 414 8.06 12.59 3.34
C VAL A 414 8.05 14.11 3.53
N PRO A 415 7.52 14.60 4.67
CA PRO A 415 7.68 15.98 5.10
C PRO A 415 9.16 16.41 5.16
N GLN A 416 9.47 17.55 4.57
CA GLN A 416 10.84 18.09 4.47
C GLN A 416 11.15 18.99 5.66
N GLY A 417 12.30 18.77 6.33
CA GLY A 417 12.70 19.57 7.50
C GLY A 417 11.86 19.34 8.77
N ALA A 418 11.05 18.27 8.78
CA ALA A 418 10.07 18.04 9.82
C ALA A 418 10.69 17.54 11.14
N PRO A 419 10.31 18.10 12.31
CA PRO A 419 10.58 17.50 13.62
C PRO A 419 10.29 16.00 13.65
N GLN A 420 11.11 15.20 14.33
CA GLN A 420 10.98 13.73 14.33
C GLN A 420 11.07 13.05 12.94
N SER A 421 11.26 13.81 11.85
CA SER A 421 11.44 13.33 10.47
C SER A 421 10.48 12.21 10.06
N PRO A 422 9.15 12.39 10.22
CA PRO A 422 8.19 11.34 9.94
C PRO A 422 8.18 10.97 8.47
N LYS A 423 7.88 9.70 8.18
CA LYS A 423 7.62 9.20 6.82
C LYS A 423 6.41 8.29 6.88
N LEU A 424 5.46 8.52 5.99
CA LEU A 424 4.25 7.70 5.86
C LEU A 424 4.35 6.89 4.58
N ILE A 425 4.16 5.57 4.69
CA ILE A 425 4.15 4.64 3.56
C ILE A 425 2.81 3.93 3.55
N ASN A 426 1.96 4.19 2.56
CA ASN A 426 0.70 3.49 2.38
C ASN A 426 0.88 2.32 1.44
N LEU A 427 0.43 1.14 1.86
CA LEU A 427 0.40 -0.06 1.04
C LEU A 427 -1.03 -0.29 0.56
N HIS A 428 -1.21 -0.19 -0.76
CA HIS A 428 -2.46 -0.53 -1.41
C HIS A 428 -2.49 -2.05 -1.59
N LEU A 429 -3.32 -2.73 -0.80
CA LEU A 429 -3.41 -4.21 -0.77
C LEU A 429 -4.67 -4.75 -1.47
N GLY A 430 -5.37 -3.90 -2.23
CA GLY A 430 -6.61 -4.23 -2.93
C GLY A 430 -7.86 -3.80 -2.15
N THR A 431 -8.93 -4.59 -2.25
CA THR A 431 -10.23 -4.26 -1.64
C THR A 431 -10.58 -5.23 -0.51
N LEU A 432 -11.12 -4.69 0.58
CA LEU A 432 -11.73 -5.41 1.70
C LEU A 432 -13.19 -4.93 1.81
N LEU A 433 -14.16 -5.85 1.72
CA LEU A 433 -15.60 -5.51 1.73
C LEU A 433 -16.03 -4.55 0.60
N LYS A 434 -15.38 -4.62 -0.58
CA LYS A 434 -15.53 -3.67 -1.72
C LYS A 434 -15.05 -2.24 -1.42
N LEU A 435 -14.43 -2.00 -0.26
CA LEU A 435 -13.75 -0.75 0.08
C LEU A 435 -12.25 -0.93 -0.13
N ASN A 436 -11.54 0.13 -0.51
CA ASN A 436 -10.09 0.07 -0.58
C ASN A 436 -9.56 0.03 0.86
N PHE A 437 -8.90 -1.06 1.23
CA PHE A 437 -8.25 -1.19 2.53
C PHE A 437 -6.75 -1.14 2.35
N GLU A 438 -6.13 -0.32 3.19
CA GLU A 438 -4.72 0.00 3.12
C GLU A 438 -4.08 -0.17 4.49
N VAL A 439 -2.80 -0.51 4.44
CA VAL A 439 -1.96 -0.57 5.63
C VAL A 439 -0.93 0.54 5.51
N SER A 440 -0.98 1.49 6.43
CA SER A 440 -0.07 2.63 6.46
C SER A 440 1.01 2.41 7.51
N TYR A 441 2.27 2.42 7.08
CA TYR A 441 3.43 2.37 7.93
C TYR A 441 3.98 3.79 8.13
N LEU A 442 3.83 4.30 9.35
CA LEU A 442 4.34 5.60 9.78
C LEU A 442 5.60 5.39 10.61
N THR A 443 6.73 5.94 10.18
CA THR A 443 7.98 5.92 10.96
C THR A 443 8.38 7.33 11.36
N TYR A 444 9.00 7.46 12.53
CA TYR A 444 9.53 8.72 13.07
C TYR A 444 10.76 8.44 13.95
N LYS A 445 11.48 9.48 14.35
CA LYS A 445 12.66 9.33 15.22
C LYS A 445 12.26 8.75 16.56
N GLY A 446 12.70 7.53 16.84
CA GLY A 446 12.39 6.84 18.10
C GLY A 446 11.17 5.93 18.06
N GLY A 447 10.56 5.69 16.89
CA GLY A 447 9.48 4.71 16.78
C GLY A 447 8.84 4.57 15.40
N TRP A 448 7.80 3.75 15.35
CA TRP A 448 6.97 3.55 14.17
C TRP A 448 5.61 2.98 14.57
N ASP A 449 4.61 3.22 13.72
CA ASP A 449 3.22 2.80 13.85
C ASP A 449 2.74 2.17 12.54
N LEU A 450 2.01 1.07 12.66
CA LEU A 450 1.25 0.44 11.58
C LEU A 450 -0.23 0.77 11.79
N LEU A 451 -0.85 1.40 10.80
CA LEU A 451 -2.21 1.90 10.87
C LEU A 451 -3.07 1.20 9.80
N GLY A 452 -4.32 0.92 10.14
CA GLY A 452 -5.33 0.46 9.18
C GLY A 452 -6.12 1.65 8.64
N MET A 453 -6.28 1.71 7.31
CA MET A 453 -7.02 2.78 6.64
C MET A 453 -8.03 2.22 5.64
N PHE A 454 -9.24 2.81 5.63
CA PHE A 454 -10.19 2.65 4.53
C PHE A 454 -10.22 3.90 3.66
N GLN A 455 -10.35 3.73 2.36
CA GLN A 455 -10.50 4.83 1.41
C GLN A 455 -11.80 4.69 0.60
N PHE A 456 -12.55 5.78 0.51
CA PHE A 456 -13.86 5.89 -0.12
C PHE A 456 -13.80 6.90 -1.28
N ARG A 457 -14.37 6.51 -2.42
CA ARG A 457 -14.13 7.16 -3.70
C ARG A 457 -15.37 7.87 -4.26
N TYR A 458 -15.24 9.15 -4.62
CA TYR A 458 -16.26 9.90 -5.37
C TYR A 458 -15.63 10.89 -6.37
N ASN A 459 -15.69 10.62 -7.68
CA ASN A 459 -15.29 11.61 -8.70
C ASN A 459 -16.52 12.30 -9.28
N TYR A 460 -16.57 13.63 -9.22
CA TYR A 460 -17.77 14.38 -9.57
C TYR A 460 -17.73 15.02 -10.98
N LEU A 461 -16.58 15.44 -11.53
CA LEU A 461 -16.57 16.26 -12.76
C LEU A 461 -15.29 16.22 -13.64
N PRO A 462 -15.39 16.42 -14.98
CA PRO A 462 -16.53 16.12 -15.84
C PRO A 462 -16.23 15.03 -16.89
N ARG A 463 -17.34 14.56 -17.45
CA ARG A 463 -17.47 13.49 -18.44
C ARG A 463 -16.55 13.61 -19.64
#